data_AF-A0A9J7BU00-F1
#
_entry.id   AF-A0A9J7BU00-F1
#
_cell.length_a   1.000
_cell.length_b   1.000
_cell.length_c   1.000
_cell.angle_alpha   90.00
_cell.angle_beta   90.00
_cell.angle_gamma   90.00
#
_symmetry.space_group_name_H-M   'P 1'
#
loop_
_entity.id
_entity.type
_entity.pdbx_description
1 polymer ?
#
loop_
_entity_poly.entity_id
_entity_poly.type
_entity_poly.pdbx_seq_one_letter_code
_entity_poly.pdbx_strand_id
1 'polypeptide(L)'
;MTNLDRKRRMETGPDSAGQGGATQQISDTPMADFESVEELLEEGNAFEANVLYGVETARDRGMSEVTTHEVPVDDVPGEYLGNDEHPR
;
A
#
# COMPACT_ATOMS: atom_id res chain seq x y z
N MET A 1 52.39 -31.95 -15.12
CA MET A 1 51.55 -31.38 -16.19
C MET A 1 50.25 -30.89 -15.56
N THR A 2 50.06 -29.57 -15.32
CA THR A 2 49.51 -28.54 -16.26
C THR A 2 48.06 -28.85 -16.65
N ASN A 3 47.07 -27.95 -16.68
CA ASN A 3 47.06 -26.49 -16.78
C ASN A 3 45.60 -25.99 -16.60
N LEU A 4 45.45 -24.83 -15.95
CA LEU A 4 44.67 -23.69 -16.44
C LEU A 4 43.13 -23.64 -16.56
N ASP A 5 42.30 -24.66 -16.31
CA ASP A 5 40.87 -24.57 -16.71
C ASP A 5 39.80 -24.42 -15.62
N ARG A 6 40.13 -23.93 -14.43
CA ARG A 6 39.06 -23.34 -13.60
C ARG A 6 39.48 -22.10 -12.85
N LYS A 7 40.14 -21.19 -13.58
CA LYS A 7 40.12 -19.78 -13.25
C LYS A 7 38.65 -19.31 -13.25
N ARG A 8 38.25 -18.61 -12.18
CA ARG A 8 37.16 -17.60 -12.16
C ARG A 8 35.70 -18.08 -12.01
N ARG A 9 35.36 -18.63 -10.85
CA ARG A 9 34.04 -18.57 -10.21
C ARG A 9 34.19 -19.53 -9.03
N MET A 10 34.74 -19.14 -7.90
CA MET A 10 34.10 -18.22 -6.96
C MET A 10 35.22 -17.51 -6.20
N GLU A 11 35.55 -16.29 -6.59
CA GLU A 11 36.21 -15.37 -5.66
C GLU A 11 35.17 -14.99 -4.60
N THR A 12 35.09 -15.79 -3.54
CA THR A 12 34.79 -15.29 -2.21
C THR A 12 36.05 -15.54 -1.40
N GLY A 13 37.06 -14.68 -1.61
CA GLY A 13 38.28 -14.72 -0.82
C GLY A 13 37.98 -14.48 0.66
N PRO A 14 38.91 -14.77 1.58
CA PRO A 14 38.72 -14.55 3.02
C PRO A 14 38.43 -13.09 3.41
N ASP A 15 38.69 -12.13 2.52
CA ASP A 15 38.31 -10.71 2.63
C ASP A 15 36.94 -10.38 2.00
N SER A 16 36.28 -11.36 1.42
CA SER A 16 34.86 -11.25 1.12
C SER A 16 34.17 -11.43 2.45
N ALA A 17 33.68 -10.33 3.06
CA ALA A 17 32.62 -10.40 4.04
C ALA A 17 31.48 -11.17 3.37
N GLY A 18 31.52 -12.50 3.49
CA GLY A 18 30.63 -13.40 2.78
C GLY A 18 29.21 -12.90 2.97
N GLN A 19 28.34 -13.20 2.02
CA GLN A 19 26.90 -13.01 2.19
C GLN A 19 26.43 -13.96 3.32
N GLY A 20 26.86 -13.66 4.55
CA GLY A 20 26.63 -14.36 5.80
C GLY A 20 25.24 -13.99 6.24
N GLY A 21 24.29 -14.51 5.48
CA GLY A 21 22.86 -14.31 5.60
C GLY A 21 22.12 -15.32 4.76
N ALA A 22 22.70 -15.76 3.62
CA ALA A 22 22.04 -16.71 2.72
C ALA A 22 21.79 -18.11 3.31
N THR A 23 22.48 -18.51 4.39
CA THR A 23 22.24 -19.78 5.10
C THR A 23 21.35 -19.63 6.33
N GLN A 24 21.15 -18.40 6.80
CA GLN A 24 20.15 -18.13 7.82
C GLN A 24 18.83 -18.07 7.06
N GLN A 25 17.99 -19.08 7.26
CA GLN A 25 16.65 -19.13 6.71
C GLN A 25 15.81 -18.07 7.43
N ILE A 26 16.09 -16.79 7.15
CA ILE A 26 15.31 -15.68 7.66
C ILE A 26 13.97 -15.80 6.96
N SER A 27 12.91 -15.96 7.75
CA SER A 27 11.55 -16.08 7.24
C SER A 27 11.21 -14.83 6.42
N ASP A 28 10.66 -15.02 5.21
CA ASP A 28 10.09 -13.93 4.40
C ASP A 28 8.74 -13.46 4.97
N THR A 29 8.15 -14.22 5.88
CA THR A 29 7.00 -13.77 6.65
C THR A 29 7.45 -12.66 7.59
N PRO A 30 6.92 -11.41 7.45
CA PRO A 30 7.20 -10.36 8.40
C PRO A 30 6.81 -10.83 9.81
N MET A 31 7.73 -10.69 10.76
CA MET A 31 7.54 -11.08 12.15
C MET A 31 6.94 -9.95 13.01
N ALA A 32 6.72 -8.78 12.42
CA ALA A 32 6.07 -7.67 13.12
C ALA A 32 4.60 -8.03 13.37
N ASP A 33 4.22 -8.03 14.65
CA ASP A 33 2.81 -8.03 15.05
C ASP A 33 2.15 -6.71 14.58
N PHE A 34 0.83 -6.61 14.70
CA PHE A 34 0.14 -5.34 14.43
C PHE A 34 0.57 -4.29 15.47
N GLU A 35 1.32 -3.29 15.04
CA GLU A 35 1.78 -2.17 15.87
C GLU A 35 0.78 -1.01 15.84
N SER A 36 0.71 -0.29 16.97
CA SER A 36 -0.11 0.93 17.07
C SER A 36 0.65 2.19 16.63
N VAL A 37 -0.07 3.30 16.35
CA VAL A 37 0.56 4.59 15.99
C VAL A 37 1.51 5.08 17.09
N GLU A 38 1.09 5.01 18.36
CA GLU A 38 1.94 5.36 19.51
C GLU A 38 3.21 4.50 19.57
N GLU A 39 3.11 3.19 19.36
CA GLU A 39 4.24 2.26 19.38
C GLU A 39 5.27 2.58 18.29
N LEU A 40 4.81 2.82 17.06
CA LEU A 40 5.68 3.23 15.96
C LEU A 40 6.39 4.57 16.22
N LEU A 41 5.74 5.50 16.92
CA LEU A 41 6.36 6.76 17.31
C LEU A 41 7.43 6.56 18.38
N GLU A 42 7.18 5.68 19.36
CA GLU A 42 8.15 5.33 20.41
C GLU A 42 9.40 4.64 19.85
N GLU A 43 9.23 3.85 18.79
CA GLU A 43 10.33 3.17 18.10
C GLU A 43 11.08 4.06 17.09
N GLY A 44 10.55 5.26 16.79
CA GLY A 44 11.14 6.20 15.85
C GLY A 44 10.74 5.98 14.39
N ASN A 45 9.75 5.15 14.12
CA ASN A 45 9.16 4.87 12.82
C ASN A 45 8.10 5.93 12.44
N ALA A 46 8.50 7.19 12.45
CA ALA A 46 7.59 8.33 12.27
C ALA A 46 6.94 8.40 10.88
N PHE A 47 7.59 7.82 9.85
CA PHE A 47 7.03 7.78 8.50
C PHE A 47 5.84 6.82 8.43
N GLU A 48 6.03 5.61 8.94
CA GLU A 48 5.03 4.55 9.04
C GLU A 48 3.85 4.98 9.92
N ALA A 49 4.14 5.58 11.09
CA ALA A 49 3.13 6.12 11.99
C ALA A 49 2.22 7.15 11.31
N ASN A 50 2.79 8.06 10.51
CA ASN A 50 2.03 9.10 9.84
C ASN A 50 1.14 8.53 8.71
N VAL A 51 1.60 7.49 8.01
CA VAL A 51 0.80 6.77 7.01
C VAL A 51 -0.41 6.11 7.67
N LEU A 52 -0.21 5.40 8.78
CA LEU A 52 -1.29 4.75 9.53
C LEU A 52 -2.27 5.76 10.14
N TYR A 53 -1.76 6.82 10.78
CA TYR A 53 -2.58 7.88 11.34
C TYR A 53 -3.53 8.50 10.29
N GLY A 54 -3.02 8.73 9.07
CA GLY A 54 -3.82 9.25 7.96
C GLY A 54 -4.93 8.30 7.53
N VAL A 55 -4.73 6.98 7.62
CA VAL A 55 -5.74 5.96 7.30
C VAL A 55 -6.77 5.84 8.41
N GLU A 56 -6.36 5.80 9.68
CA GLU A 56 -7.25 5.69 10.84
C GLU A 56 -8.11 6.94 11.05
N THR A 57 -7.55 8.12 10.76
CA THR A 57 -8.25 9.41 10.88
C THR A 57 -9.03 9.77 9.61
N ALA A 58 -8.87 9.01 8.53
CA ALA A 58 -9.63 9.27 7.30
C ALA A 58 -11.13 9.17 7.59
N ARG A 59 -11.88 10.22 7.21
CA ARG A 59 -13.35 10.13 7.20
C ARG A 59 -13.75 8.93 6.35
N ASP A 60 -14.73 8.17 6.85
CA ASP A 60 -15.26 7.02 6.12
C ASP A 60 -15.62 7.42 4.69
N ARG A 61 -14.98 6.78 3.71
CA ARG A 61 -15.01 7.16 2.30
C ARG A 61 -16.38 6.98 1.63
N GLY A 62 -17.40 6.54 2.37
CA GLY A 62 -18.79 6.43 1.91
C GLY A 62 -19.81 7.31 2.66
N MET A 63 -19.42 8.02 3.73
CA MET A 63 -20.36 8.70 4.64
C MET A 63 -20.16 10.22 4.67
N SER A 64 -19.86 10.84 3.53
CA SER A 64 -19.88 12.31 3.43
C SER A 64 -21.30 12.78 3.10
N GLU A 65 -21.87 13.65 3.94
CA GLU A 65 -23.10 14.37 3.63
C GLU A 65 -22.91 15.17 2.33
N VAL A 66 -23.86 15.03 1.40
CA VAL A 66 -23.91 15.80 0.15
C VAL A 66 -24.99 16.88 0.26
N THR A 67 -24.66 18.10 -0.13
CA THR A 67 -25.66 19.17 -0.27
C THR A 67 -26.33 19.06 -1.62
N THR A 68 -27.65 18.86 -1.64
CA THR A 68 -28.45 18.81 -2.87
C THR A 68 -29.10 20.18 -3.15
N HIS A 69 -29.42 20.44 -4.42
CA HIS A 69 -30.19 21.60 -4.85
C HIS A 69 -31.23 21.16 -5.89
N GLU A 70 -32.45 21.69 -5.78
CA GLU A 70 -33.55 21.41 -6.71
C GLU A 70 -33.53 22.43 -7.86
N VAL A 71 -33.81 21.96 -9.08
CA VAL A 71 -33.90 22.80 -10.29
C VAL A 71 -35.29 22.67 -10.92
N PRO A 72 -35.77 23.69 -11.67
CA PRO A 72 -37.02 23.58 -12.42
C PRO A 72 -37.03 22.38 -13.37
N VAL A 73 -38.21 21.79 -13.59
CA VAL A 73 -38.37 20.58 -14.43
C VAL A 73 -37.86 20.79 -15.86
N ASP A 74 -38.04 22.00 -16.41
CA ASP A 74 -37.57 22.36 -17.76
C ASP A 74 -36.04 22.36 -17.90
N ASP A 75 -35.30 22.48 -16.78
CA ASP A 75 -33.84 22.46 -16.72
C ASP A 75 -33.28 21.05 -16.40
N VAL A 76 -34.15 20.06 -16.21
CA VAL A 76 -33.76 18.66 -15.98
C VAL A 76 -33.56 17.95 -17.33
N PRO A 77 -32.41 17.28 -17.57
CA PRO A 77 -32.22 16.51 -18.78
C PRO A 77 -33.30 15.43 -18.94
N GLY A 78 -33.76 15.24 -20.17
CA GLY A 78 -34.88 14.35 -20.48
C GLY A 78 -34.66 12.89 -20.05
N GLU A 79 -33.42 12.44 -19.87
CA GLU A 79 -33.13 11.09 -19.35
C GLU A 79 -33.62 10.85 -17.91
N TYR A 80 -33.88 11.93 -17.15
CA TYR A 80 -34.30 11.87 -15.74
C TYR A 80 -35.78 12.21 -15.53
N LEU A 81 -36.46 12.72 -16.56
CA LEU A 81 -37.90 12.90 -16.55
C LEU A 81 -38.53 11.51 -16.76
N GLY A 82 -39.16 10.96 -15.71
CA GLY A 82 -39.69 9.60 -15.72
C GLY A 82 -40.63 9.35 -16.91
N ASN A 83 -40.62 8.14 -17.46
CA ASN A 83 -41.44 7.73 -18.62
C ASN A 83 -42.96 7.69 -18.35
N ASP A 84 -43.41 8.13 -17.17
CA ASP A 84 -44.81 8.07 -16.74
C ASP A 84 -45.70 9.13 -17.42
N GLU A 85 -45.12 10.01 -18.25
CA GLU A 85 -45.83 11.05 -19.00
C GLU A 85 -45.99 10.73 -20.49
N HIS A 86 -46.02 9.45 -20.86
CA HIS A 86 -46.49 9.02 -22.19
C HIS A 86 -47.90 8.39 -22.08
N PRO A 87 -49.00 9.16 -22.24
CA PRO A 87 -50.31 8.56 -22.42
C PRO A 87 -50.29 7.79 -23.76
N ARG A 88 -50.87 6.58 -23.74
CA ARG A 88 -51.05 5.75 -24.93
C ARG A 88 -52.07 6.32 -25.91
#